data_AF-A0A158IP73-F1
#
_entry.id   AF-A0A158IP73-F1
#
_cell.length_a   1.000
_cell.length_b   1.000
_cell.length_c   1.000
_cell.angle_alpha   90.00
_cell.angle_beta   90.00
_cell.angle_gamma   90.00
#
_symmetry.space_group_name_H-M   'P 1'
#
loop_
_entity.id
_entity.type
_entity.pdbx_description
1 polymer ?
#
loop_
_entity_poly.entity_id
_entity_poly.type
_entity_poly.pdbx_seq_one_letter_code
_entity_poly.pdbx_strand_id
1 'polypeptide(L)'
;MKKIVAALASAMLVSTAFAQTATTDAGKAQLKANNEKAEAQATANKKKAEAQHDAAKAQASANEDKASAQADANKEAAKVAQATTPEQASDARGDAAKAQAKADKKKHAAQTKADKKKHEASKDANVAQAKADKEKVEAQSDANKAAADAKVDAAKK
;
A
#
# COMPACT_ATOMS: atom_id res chain seq x y z
N MET A 1 -28.59 -5.54 29.37
CA MET A 1 -28.01 -6.86 29.03
C MET A 1 -26.57 -6.65 28.59
N LYS A 2 -25.61 -7.17 29.37
CA LYS A 2 -24.17 -7.07 29.11
C LYS A 2 -23.80 -8.06 28.00
N LYS A 3 -23.22 -7.60 26.88
CA LYS A 3 -22.55 -8.48 25.91
C LYS A 3 -21.10 -8.01 25.76
N ILE A 4 -20.23 -8.73 26.44
CA ILE A 4 -18.78 -8.65 26.31
C ILE A 4 -18.46 -9.27 24.94
N VAL A 5 -17.99 -8.47 24.00
CA VAL A 5 -17.35 -8.98 22.78
C VAL A 5 -15.95 -9.39 23.19
N ALA A 6 -15.80 -10.67 23.53
CA ALA A 6 -14.49 -11.29 23.65
C ALA A 6 -13.85 -11.28 22.26
N ALA A 7 -12.93 -10.36 22.05
CA ALA A 7 -11.98 -10.44 20.95
C ALA A 7 -11.14 -11.69 21.17
N LEU A 8 -11.50 -12.76 20.47
CA LEU A 8 -10.72 -13.98 20.40
C LEU A 8 -9.41 -13.62 19.70
N ALA A 9 -8.40 -13.24 20.48
CA ALA A 9 -7.03 -13.22 20.04
C ALA A 9 -6.67 -14.67 19.71
N SER A 10 -6.86 -15.06 18.46
CA SER A 10 -6.22 -16.24 17.89
C SER A 10 -4.73 -15.97 17.82
N ALA A 11 -4.08 -15.96 18.98
CA ALA A 11 -2.68 -16.31 19.10
C ALA A 11 -2.60 -17.73 18.53
N MET A 12 -2.11 -17.83 17.29
CA MET A 12 -1.70 -19.10 16.73
C MET A 12 -0.73 -19.70 17.75
N LEU A 13 -1.22 -20.72 18.45
CA LEU A 13 -0.44 -21.71 19.15
C LEU A 13 0.51 -22.32 18.13
N VAL A 14 1.67 -21.69 17.94
CA VAL A 14 2.83 -22.34 17.35
C VAL A 14 3.40 -23.22 18.45
N SER A 15 2.71 -24.33 18.67
CA SER A 15 3.18 -25.47 19.46
C SER A 15 4.27 -26.19 18.66
N THR A 16 5.40 -25.54 18.40
CA THR A 16 6.63 -26.26 18.04
C THR A 16 7.34 -26.61 19.33
N ALA A 17 7.16 -27.87 19.74
CA ALA A 17 7.95 -28.51 20.76
C ALA A 17 9.44 -28.20 20.53
N PHE A 18 10.03 -27.45 21.47
CA PHE A 18 11.47 -27.31 21.59
C PHE A 18 12.05 -28.66 22.01
N ALA A 19 12.29 -29.53 21.03
CA ALA A 19 13.20 -30.64 21.24
C ALA A 19 14.60 -30.04 21.45
N GLN A 20 15.10 -30.15 22.68
CA GLN A 20 16.51 -30.04 23.01
C GLN A 20 17.32 -30.79 21.95
N THR A 21 18.01 -30.06 21.09
CA THR A 21 19.01 -30.65 20.20
C THR A 21 20.27 -29.83 20.35
N ALA A 22 21.37 -30.51 20.66
CA ALA A 22 22.70 -30.00 20.40
C ALA A 22 22.69 -29.30 19.05
N THR A 23 23.19 -28.07 18.98
CA THR A 23 22.98 -27.17 17.83
C THR A 23 23.67 -27.75 16.60
N THR A 24 22.98 -28.63 15.88
CA THR A 24 23.45 -29.18 14.62
C THR A 24 23.54 -28.06 13.59
N ASP A 25 24.48 -28.16 12.65
CA ASP A 25 24.62 -27.14 11.60
C ASP A 25 23.35 -27.02 10.75
N ALA A 26 22.60 -28.12 10.59
CA ALA A 26 21.26 -28.11 9.99
C ALA A 26 20.26 -27.27 10.81
N GLY A 27 20.26 -27.36 12.14
CA GLY A 27 19.42 -26.54 13.02
C GLY A 27 19.76 -25.05 12.94
N LYS A 28 21.06 -24.70 12.85
CA LYS A 28 21.50 -23.31 12.63
C LYS A 28 21.07 -22.78 11.26
N ALA A 29 21.19 -23.59 10.21
CA ALA A 29 20.76 -23.23 8.86
C ALA A 29 19.24 -22.99 8.79
N GLN A 30 18.44 -23.81 9.48
CA GLN A 30 16.99 -23.62 9.57
C GLN A 30 16.62 -22.31 10.30
N LEU A 31 17.30 -21.98 11.40
CA LEU A 31 17.13 -20.73 12.13
C LEU A 31 17.49 -19.51 11.27
N LYS A 32 18.62 -19.58 10.56
CA LYS A 32 19.05 -18.54 9.61
C LYS A 32 18.01 -18.32 8.51
N ALA A 33 17.52 -19.39 7.89
CA ALA A 33 16.50 -19.32 6.86
C ALA A 33 15.19 -18.71 7.39
N ASN A 34 14.77 -19.03 8.61
CA ASN A 34 13.59 -18.43 9.21
C ASN A 34 13.74 -16.93 9.45
N ASN A 35 14.93 -16.48 9.90
CA ASN A 35 15.22 -15.05 10.06
C ASN A 35 15.23 -14.33 8.70
N GLU A 36 15.90 -14.88 7.70
CA GLU A 36 15.94 -14.30 6.34
C GLU A 36 14.54 -14.18 5.74
N LYS A 37 13.68 -15.20 5.92
CA LYS A 37 12.27 -15.14 5.50
C LYS A 37 11.49 -14.04 6.20
N ALA A 38 11.71 -13.84 7.49
CA ALA A 38 11.04 -12.81 8.28
C ALA A 38 11.49 -11.40 7.84
N GLU A 39 12.79 -11.21 7.63
CA GLU A 39 13.37 -9.96 7.14
C GLU A 39 12.90 -9.62 5.72
N ALA A 40 12.86 -10.61 4.83
CA ALA A 40 12.32 -10.46 3.48
C ALA A 40 10.86 -9.98 3.51
N GLN A 41 10.01 -10.60 4.33
CA GLN A 41 8.61 -10.20 4.47
C GLN A 41 8.46 -8.83 5.13
N ALA A 42 9.27 -8.51 6.15
CA ALA A 42 9.27 -7.20 6.79
C ALA A 42 9.63 -6.09 5.79
N THR A 43 10.63 -6.35 4.93
CA THR A 43 11.05 -5.42 3.88
C THR A 43 9.96 -5.22 2.83
N ALA A 44 9.28 -6.29 2.39
CA ALA A 44 8.15 -6.17 1.48
C ALA A 44 6.98 -5.37 2.10
N ASN A 45 6.66 -5.64 3.37
CA ASN A 45 5.62 -4.92 4.08
C ASN A 45 5.94 -3.42 4.22
N LYS A 46 7.19 -3.08 4.55
CA LYS A 46 7.64 -1.68 4.64
C LYS A 46 7.47 -0.97 3.30
N LYS A 47 7.96 -1.56 2.20
CA LYS A 47 7.81 -0.98 0.86
C LYS A 47 6.35 -0.80 0.45
N LYS A 48 5.50 -1.79 0.77
CA LYS A 48 4.06 -1.68 0.53
C LYS A 48 3.44 -0.53 1.31
N ALA A 49 3.81 -0.35 2.58
CA ALA A 49 3.30 0.74 3.41
C ALA A 49 3.75 2.11 2.89
N GLU A 50 5.02 2.25 2.51
CA GLU A 50 5.57 3.48 1.92
C GLU A 50 4.85 3.84 0.61
N ALA A 51 4.69 2.86 -0.28
CA ALA A 51 3.98 3.05 -1.54
C ALA A 51 2.50 3.44 -1.32
N GLN A 52 1.82 2.80 -0.36
CA GLN A 52 0.45 3.15 0.01
C GLN A 52 0.34 4.55 0.61
N HIS A 53 1.31 4.96 1.43
CA HIS A 53 1.37 6.31 1.98
C HIS A 53 1.50 7.36 0.88
N ASP A 54 2.38 7.14 -0.10
CA ASP A 54 2.54 8.04 -1.25
C ASP A 54 1.26 8.14 -2.09
N ALA A 55 0.58 7.01 -2.31
CA ALA A 55 -0.72 7.00 -2.99
C ALA A 55 -1.79 7.76 -2.20
N ALA A 56 -1.82 7.61 -0.87
CA ALA A 56 -2.74 8.34 -0.01
C ALA A 56 -2.47 9.85 -0.04
N LYS A 57 -1.19 10.26 -0.02
CA LYS A 57 -0.80 11.66 -0.15
C LYS A 57 -1.23 12.25 -1.50
N ALA A 58 -1.04 11.51 -2.60
CA ALA A 58 -1.51 11.93 -3.92
C ALA A 58 -3.04 12.07 -3.98
N GLN A 59 -3.79 11.18 -3.33
CA GLN A 59 -5.24 11.29 -3.23
C GLN A 59 -5.68 12.50 -2.41
N ALA A 60 -4.98 12.81 -1.31
CA ALA A 60 -5.24 14.01 -0.51
C ALA A 60 -5.04 15.28 -1.35
N SER A 61 -3.90 15.40 -2.04
CA SER A 61 -3.65 16.53 -2.94
C SER A 61 -4.68 16.62 -4.07
N ALA A 62 -5.11 15.48 -4.63
CA ALA A 62 -6.17 15.49 -5.64
C ALA A 62 -7.52 15.98 -5.08
N ASN A 63 -7.83 15.68 -3.81
CA ASN A 63 -9.05 16.17 -3.17
C ASN A 63 -8.99 17.67 -2.90
N GLU A 64 -7.82 18.19 -2.48
CA GLU A 64 -7.58 19.64 -2.35
C GLU A 64 -7.75 20.37 -3.68
N ASP A 65 -7.14 19.85 -4.76
CA ASP A 65 -7.28 20.40 -6.11
C ASP A 65 -8.74 20.43 -6.58
N LYS A 66 -9.50 19.36 -6.31
CA LYS A 66 -10.93 19.28 -6.65
C LYS A 66 -11.75 20.30 -5.87
N ALA A 67 -11.46 20.47 -4.58
CA ALA A 67 -12.15 21.42 -3.71
C ALA A 67 -11.86 22.86 -4.16
N SER A 68 -10.60 23.20 -4.42
CA SER A 68 -10.19 24.50 -4.95
C SER A 68 -10.85 24.78 -6.30
N ALA A 69 -10.83 23.82 -7.22
CA ALA A 69 -11.47 23.96 -8.53
C ALA A 69 -12.98 24.20 -8.43
N GLN A 70 -13.68 23.52 -7.51
CA GLN A 70 -15.11 23.76 -7.29
C GLN A 70 -15.36 25.11 -6.62
N ALA A 71 -14.51 25.54 -5.69
CA ALA A 71 -14.63 26.85 -5.05
C ALA A 71 -14.51 27.98 -6.09
N ASP A 72 -13.57 27.88 -7.02
CA ASP A 72 -13.43 28.83 -8.14
C ASP A 72 -14.71 28.86 -9.00
N ALA A 73 -15.26 27.70 -9.36
CA ALA A 73 -16.51 27.62 -10.14
C ALA A 73 -17.70 28.21 -9.38
N ASN A 74 -17.82 27.93 -8.07
CA ASN A 74 -18.88 28.47 -7.23
C ASN A 74 -18.79 30.00 -7.11
N LYS A 75 -17.57 30.56 -7.05
CA LYS A 75 -17.36 32.00 -7.01
C LYS A 75 -17.89 32.69 -8.27
N GLU A 76 -17.67 32.10 -9.44
CA GLU A 76 -18.23 32.62 -10.70
C GLU A 76 -19.75 32.40 -10.78
N ALA A 77 -20.25 31.26 -10.33
CA ALA A 77 -21.69 31.01 -10.25
C ALA A 77 -22.42 32.01 -9.34
N ALA A 78 -21.81 32.42 -8.23
CA ALA A 78 -22.38 33.41 -7.33
C ALA A 78 -22.55 34.79 -7.97
N LYS A 79 -21.74 35.16 -8.98
CA LYS A 79 -21.89 36.42 -9.71
C LYS A 79 -23.19 36.49 -10.50
N VAL A 80 -23.72 35.34 -10.94
CA VAL A 80 -25.03 35.28 -11.62
C VAL A 80 -26.14 35.80 -10.71
N ALA A 81 -26.08 35.50 -9.41
CA ALA A 81 -27.06 35.97 -8.42
C ALA A 81 -26.89 37.45 -8.06
N GLN A 82 -25.74 38.06 -8.39
CA GLN A 82 -25.44 39.47 -8.13
C GLN A 82 -25.72 40.38 -9.33
N ALA A 83 -26.06 39.82 -10.49
CA ALA A 83 -26.34 40.59 -11.69
C ALA A 83 -27.64 41.41 -11.54
N THR A 84 -27.57 42.70 -11.85
CA THR A 84 -28.72 43.62 -11.72
C THR A 84 -29.37 43.94 -13.06
N THR A 85 -28.78 43.49 -14.17
CA THR A 85 -29.31 43.67 -15.53
C THR A 85 -29.34 42.34 -16.30
N PRO A 86 -30.22 42.18 -17.30
CA PRO A 86 -30.28 40.98 -18.12
C PRO A 86 -28.96 40.66 -18.85
N GLU A 87 -28.25 41.68 -19.33
CA GLU A 87 -26.98 41.53 -20.04
C GLU A 87 -25.87 41.02 -19.11
N GLN A 88 -25.72 41.63 -17.92
CA GLN A 88 -24.79 41.13 -16.89
C GLN A 88 -25.13 39.71 -16.44
N ALA A 89 -26.42 39.36 -16.35
CA ALA A 89 -26.84 38.02 -15.98
C ALA A 89 -26.45 37.00 -17.07
N SER A 90 -26.56 37.37 -18.34
CA SER A 90 -26.16 36.52 -19.47
C SER A 90 -24.64 36.30 -19.48
N ASP A 91 -23.84 37.35 -19.33
CA ASP A 91 -22.39 37.26 -19.28
C ASP A 91 -21.92 36.43 -18.08
N ALA A 92 -22.46 36.70 -16.89
CA ALA A 92 -22.14 35.94 -15.68
C ALA A 92 -22.49 34.45 -15.82
N ARG A 93 -23.59 34.11 -16.51
CA ARG A 93 -23.93 32.69 -16.81
C ARG A 93 -22.90 32.06 -17.74
N GLY A 94 -22.46 32.79 -18.77
CA GLY A 94 -21.39 32.34 -19.67
C GLY A 94 -20.08 32.06 -18.93
N ASP A 95 -19.69 32.95 -18.02
CA ASP A 95 -18.48 32.80 -17.22
C ASP A 95 -18.59 31.70 -16.18
N ALA A 96 -19.74 31.56 -15.51
CA ALA A 96 -20.02 30.44 -14.62
C ALA A 96 -19.92 29.08 -15.36
N ALA A 97 -20.48 28.98 -16.58
CA ALA A 97 -20.39 27.77 -17.38
C ALA A 97 -18.94 27.43 -17.77
N LYS A 98 -18.16 28.43 -18.19
CA LYS A 98 -16.71 28.26 -18.48
C LYS A 98 -15.93 27.85 -17.23
N ALA A 99 -16.24 28.43 -16.09
CA ALA A 99 -15.59 28.13 -14.82
C ALA A 99 -15.89 26.69 -14.37
N GLN A 100 -17.15 26.25 -14.49
CA GLN A 100 -17.53 24.87 -14.21
C GLN A 100 -16.82 23.88 -15.14
N ALA A 101 -16.78 24.16 -16.45
CA ALA A 101 -16.05 23.31 -17.41
C ALA A 101 -14.54 23.24 -17.10
N LYS A 102 -13.92 24.35 -16.67
CA LYS A 102 -12.52 24.35 -16.20
C LYS A 102 -12.36 23.54 -14.92
N ALA A 103 -13.29 23.66 -13.98
CA ALA A 103 -13.27 22.91 -12.73
C ALA A 103 -13.36 21.41 -12.99
N ASP A 104 -14.28 20.96 -13.84
CA ASP A 104 -14.43 19.54 -14.17
C ASP A 104 -13.17 18.97 -14.83
N LYS A 105 -12.53 19.72 -15.73
CA LYS A 105 -11.23 19.34 -16.30
C LYS A 105 -10.14 19.20 -15.23
N LYS A 106 -10.03 20.18 -14.31
CA LYS A 106 -9.06 20.13 -13.21
C LYS A 106 -9.31 18.92 -12.31
N LYS A 107 -10.57 18.67 -11.92
CA LYS A 107 -10.96 17.53 -11.08
C LYS A 107 -10.62 16.20 -11.73
N HIS A 108 -10.89 16.06 -13.03
CA HIS A 108 -10.57 14.86 -13.78
C HIS A 108 -9.05 14.63 -13.85
N ALA A 109 -8.28 15.68 -14.15
CA ALA A 109 -6.82 15.60 -14.19
C ALA A 109 -6.22 15.24 -12.81
N ALA A 110 -6.73 15.85 -11.74
CA ALA A 110 -6.33 15.56 -10.37
C ALA A 110 -6.61 14.09 -10.00
N GLN A 111 -7.81 13.60 -10.30
CA GLN A 111 -8.16 12.20 -10.06
C GLN A 111 -7.28 11.23 -10.86
N THR A 112 -7.05 11.52 -12.14
CA THR A 112 -6.19 10.69 -13.00
C THR A 112 -4.77 10.56 -12.43
N LYS A 113 -4.20 11.65 -11.90
CA LYS A 113 -2.88 11.63 -11.25
C LYS A 113 -2.88 10.76 -9.99
N ALA A 114 -3.90 10.89 -9.14
CA ALA A 114 -4.03 10.07 -7.94
C ALA A 114 -4.18 8.58 -8.26
N ASP A 115 -5.02 8.25 -9.25
CA ASP A 115 -5.23 6.87 -9.70
C ASP A 115 -3.95 6.26 -10.27
N LYS A 116 -3.20 7.02 -11.06
CA LYS A 116 -1.89 6.60 -11.55
C LYS A 116 -0.95 6.26 -10.40
N LYS A 117 -0.88 7.10 -9.37
CA LYS A 117 -0.02 6.86 -8.20
C LYS A 117 -0.45 5.63 -7.40
N LYS A 118 -1.76 5.39 -7.26
CA LYS A 118 -2.31 4.18 -6.65
C LYS A 118 -1.95 2.91 -7.42
N HIS A 119 -1.98 2.98 -8.74
CA HIS A 119 -1.58 1.88 -9.61
C HIS A 119 -0.07 1.61 -9.51
N GLU A 120 0.77 2.64 -9.53
CA GLU A 120 2.21 2.54 -9.29
C GLU A 120 2.50 1.91 -7.93
N ALA A 121 1.84 2.37 -6.87
CA ALA A 121 2.01 1.82 -5.53
C ALA A 121 1.66 0.32 -5.44
N SER A 122 0.62 -0.09 -6.16
CA SER A 122 0.21 -1.50 -6.22
C SER A 122 1.23 -2.34 -6.99
N LYS A 123 1.81 -1.80 -8.08
CA LYS A 123 2.89 -2.45 -8.82
C LYS A 123 4.14 -2.60 -7.95
N ASP A 124 4.53 -1.57 -7.23
CA ASP A 124 5.70 -1.59 -6.34
C ASP A 124 5.52 -2.58 -5.20
N ALA A 125 4.33 -2.63 -4.60
CA ALA A 125 3.98 -3.62 -3.58
C ALA A 125 4.07 -5.05 -4.13
N ASN A 126 3.57 -5.30 -5.34
CA ASN A 126 3.65 -6.63 -5.97
C ASN A 126 5.10 -7.03 -6.28
N VAL A 127 5.92 -6.10 -6.78
CA VAL A 127 7.35 -6.34 -7.02
C VAL A 127 8.08 -6.62 -5.71
N ALA A 128 7.78 -5.87 -4.65
CA ALA A 128 8.38 -6.09 -3.34
C ALA A 128 7.99 -7.46 -2.76
N GLN A 129 6.72 -7.85 -2.90
CA GLN A 129 6.26 -9.17 -2.47
C GLN A 129 6.93 -10.30 -3.27
N ALA A 130 7.02 -10.17 -4.60
CA ALA A 130 7.69 -11.15 -5.44
C ALA A 130 9.18 -11.32 -5.09
N LYS A 131 9.87 -10.22 -4.76
CA LYS A 131 11.26 -10.28 -4.28
C LYS A 131 11.36 -11.01 -2.95
N ALA A 132 10.48 -10.69 -1.99
CA ALA A 132 10.46 -11.39 -0.71
C ALA A 132 10.16 -12.89 -0.87
N ASP A 133 9.22 -13.26 -1.74
CA ASP A 133 8.89 -14.66 -1.96
C ASP A 133 10.06 -15.42 -2.62
N LYS A 134 10.79 -14.77 -3.53
CA LYS A 134 12.04 -15.31 -4.07
C LYS A 134 13.09 -15.54 -2.98
N GLU A 135 13.35 -14.54 -2.14
CA GLU A 135 14.31 -14.64 -1.03
C GLU A 135 13.93 -15.77 -0.05
N LYS A 136 12.63 -15.93 0.25
CA LYS A 136 12.16 -17.03 1.12
C LYS A 136 12.43 -18.41 0.52
N VAL A 137 12.28 -18.56 -0.80
CA VAL A 137 12.55 -19.81 -1.51
C VAL A 137 14.04 -20.12 -1.49
N GLU A 138 14.88 -19.11 -1.77
CA GLU A 138 16.34 -19.24 -1.73
C GLU A 138 16.83 -19.62 -0.32
N ALA A 139 16.37 -18.91 0.71
CA ALA A 139 16.69 -19.22 2.11
C ALA A 139 16.29 -20.65 2.51
N GLN A 140 15.11 -21.12 2.08
CA GLN A 140 14.69 -22.49 2.35
C GLN A 140 15.53 -23.52 1.58
N SER A 141 15.89 -23.23 0.33
CA SER A 141 16.73 -24.09 -0.49
C SER A 141 18.11 -24.27 0.16
N ASP A 142 18.69 -23.19 0.66
CA ASP A 142 19.99 -23.23 1.34
C ASP A 142 19.94 -24.02 2.65
N ALA A 143 18.88 -23.85 3.45
CA ALA A 143 18.67 -24.67 4.65
C ALA A 143 18.49 -26.16 4.32
N ASN A 144 17.74 -26.48 3.26
CA ASN A 144 17.56 -27.86 2.81
C ASN A 144 18.88 -28.48 2.34
N LYS A 145 19.71 -27.71 1.63
CA LYS A 145 21.04 -28.16 1.19
C LYS A 145 21.95 -28.44 2.38
N ALA A 146 22.01 -27.51 3.34
CA ALA A 146 22.79 -27.70 4.57
C ALA A 146 22.32 -28.93 5.37
N ALA A 147 21.01 -29.17 5.43
CA ALA A 147 20.46 -30.37 6.07
C ALA A 147 20.81 -31.67 5.31
N ALA A 148 20.85 -31.63 3.98
CA ALA A 148 21.26 -32.77 3.16
C ALA A 148 22.75 -33.09 3.33
N ASP A 149 23.61 -32.06 3.28
CA ASP A 149 25.06 -32.20 3.48
C ASP A 149 25.36 -32.77 4.87
N ALA A 150 24.71 -32.27 5.92
CA ALA A 150 24.86 -32.80 7.27
C ALA A 150 24.44 -34.28 7.40
N LYS A 151 23.42 -34.72 6.66
CA LYS A 151 23.02 -36.14 6.62
C LYS A 151 24.05 -37.01 5.91
N VAL A 152 24.61 -36.52 4.79
CA VAL A 152 25.66 -37.23 4.05
C VAL A 152 26.91 -37.38 4.90
N ASP A 153 27.32 -36.31 5.60
CA ASP A 153 28.49 -36.34 6.48
C ASP A 153 28.28 -37.25 7.70
N ALA A 154 27.07 -37.27 8.26
CA ALA A 154 26.71 -38.21 9.32
C ALA A 154 26.71 -39.67 8.85
N ALA A 155 26.36 -39.94 7.59
CA ALA A 155 26.35 -41.28 7.02
C ALA A 155 27.75 -41.79 6.59
N LYS A 156 28.73 -40.88 6.46
CA LYS A 156 30.13 -41.21 6.13
C LYS A 156 31.02 -41.44 7.37
N LYS A 157 30.50 -41.16 8.57
CA LYS A 157 31.15 -41.41 9.86
C LYS A 157 30.70 -42.75 10.43
#